data_AF-A0A094ZGK4-F1
#
_entry.id   AF-A0A094ZGK4-F1
#
_cell.length_a   1.000
_cell.length_b   1.000
_cell.length_c   1.000
_cell.angle_alpha   90.00
_cell.angle_beta   90.00
_cell.angle_gamma   90.00
#
_symmetry.space_group_name_H-M   'P 1'
#
loop_
_entity.id
_entity.type
_entity.pdbx_description
1 polymer ?
#
loop_
_entity_poly.entity_id
_entity_poly.type
_entity_poly.pdbx_seq_one_letter_code
_entity_poly.pdbx_strand_id
1 'polypeptide(L)'
;MFLSILVIAEDVSLLEHRFRQLKGLTEEKPASSENSSLSTTDQVSKLVERYIEEARIDSKCSVDFGLDDDPTEKENFPSCYMCDGVAEFSCRECDDNFCKRCFNKTHNKRERFEHQTEICK
;
A
#
# COMPACT_ATOMS: atom_id res chain seq x y z
N MET A 1 -18.52 -11.35 -11.16
CA MET A 1 -17.37 -10.77 -11.91
C MET A 1 -17.68 -9.43 -12.57
N PHE A 2 -18.95 -9.10 -12.89
CA PHE A 2 -19.30 -7.81 -13.53
C PHE A 2 -19.26 -6.60 -12.59
N LEU A 3 -19.55 -6.77 -11.29
CA LEU A 3 -19.49 -5.68 -10.30
C LEU A 3 -18.08 -5.12 -10.11
N SER A 4 -17.06 -5.99 -10.16
CA SER A 4 -15.66 -5.62 -9.95
C SER A 4 -15.09 -4.74 -11.06
N ILE A 5 -15.60 -4.90 -12.30
CA ILE A 5 -15.13 -4.11 -13.45
C ILE A 5 -15.67 -2.67 -13.36
N LEU A 6 -16.90 -2.48 -12.87
CA LEU A 6 -17.52 -1.15 -12.75
C LEU A 6 -16.79 -0.28 -11.71
N VAL A 7 -16.41 -0.87 -10.56
CA VAL A 7 -15.69 -0.18 -9.48
C VAL A 7 -14.32 0.32 -9.95
N ILE A 8 -13.60 -0.49 -10.75
CA ILE A 8 -12.28 -0.11 -11.27
C ILE A 8 -12.39 1.06 -12.27
N ALA A 9 -13.46 1.15 -13.06
CA ALA A 9 -13.64 2.20 -14.06
C ALA A 9 -13.91 3.59 -13.44
N GLU A 10 -14.63 3.64 -12.31
CA GLU A 10 -14.87 4.87 -11.56
C GLU A 10 -13.57 5.43 -10.95
N ASP A 11 -12.71 4.56 -10.42
CA ASP A 11 -11.42 4.95 -9.83
C ASP A 11 -10.43 5.52 -10.85
N VAL A 12 -10.36 4.93 -12.06
CA VAL A 12 -9.46 5.43 -13.12
C VAL A 12 -9.89 6.82 -13.58
N SER A 13 -11.20 7.05 -13.73
CA SER A 13 -11.74 8.34 -14.17
C SER A 13 -11.48 9.45 -13.13
N LEU A 14 -11.61 9.13 -11.84
CA LEU A 14 -11.27 10.05 -10.75
C LEU A 14 -9.78 10.38 -10.72
N LEU A 15 -8.93 9.37 -10.95
CA LEU A 15 -7.48 9.54 -10.95
C LEU A 15 -7.02 10.42 -12.12
N GLU A 16 -7.55 10.21 -13.31
CA GLU A 16 -7.26 11.06 -14.48
C GLU A 16 -7.72 12.50 -14.26
N HIS A 17 -8.87 12.70 -13.64
CA HIS A 17 -9.38 14.03 -13.34
C HIS A 17 -8.45 14.78 -12.36
N ARG A 18 -8.01 14.12 -11.28
CA ARG A 18 -7.01 14.68 -10.36
C ARG A 18 -5.69 14.96 -11.05
N PHE A 19 -5.23 14.07 -11.94
CA PHE A 19 -4.01 14.28 -12.70
C PHE A 19 -4.11 15.51 -13.61
N ARG A 20 -5.24 15.72 -14.29
CA ARG A 20 -5.48 16.93 -15.11
C ARG A 20 -5.46 18.21 -14.28
N GLN A 21 -6.05 18.19 -13.09
CA GLN A 21 -6.03 19.34 -12.17
C GLN A 21 -4.61 19.65 -11.68
N LEU A 22 -3.86 18.64 -11.24
CA LEU A 22 -2.47 18.79 -10.79
C LEU A 22 -1.54 19.26 -11.92
N LYS A 23 -1.81 18.84 -13.15
CA LYS A 23 -1.05 19.26 -14.34
C LYS A 23 -1.42 20.66 -14.82
N GLY A 24 -2.42 21.32 -14.23
CA GLY A 24 -2.87 22.66 -14.64
C GLY A 24 -3.50 22.71 -16.03
N LEU A 25 -3.99 21.57 -16.55
CA LEU A 25 -4.63 21.47 -17.86
C LEU A 25 -6.15 21.73 -17.79
N THR A 26 -6.58 22.66 -16.96
CA THR A 26 -7.96 23.15 -17.02
C THR A 26 -8.05 24.18 -18.15
N GLU A 27 -8.73 23.78 -19.23
CA GLU A 27 -9.06 24.62 -20.39
C GLU A 27 -9.89 25.83 -19.97
N GLU A 28 -9.24 26.90 -19.54
CA GLU A 28 -9.74 28.28 -19.60
C GLU A 28 -8.53 29.20 -19.86
N LYS A 29 -8.40 29.60 -21.12
CA LYS A 29 -7.41 30.56 -21.67
C LYS A 29 -7.73 31.99 -21.17
N PRO A 30 -6.72 32.80 -20.81
CA PRO A 30 -6.18 33.75 -21.76
C PRO A 30 -4.68 33.63 -21.97
N ALA A 31 -4.28 34.09 -23.15
CA ALA A 31 -2.95 34.00 -23.72
C ALA A 31 -1.90 34.87 -23.00
N SER A 32 -0.69 34.32 -22.90
CA SER A 32 0.61 34.93 -23.29
C SER A 32 1.64 33.80 -23.08
N SER A 33 2.28 33.20 -24.07
CA SER A 33 3.03 33.74 -25.20
C SER A 33 3.91 34.93 -24.84
N GLU A 34 4.71 34.78 -23.79
CA GLU A 34 5.96 35.54 -23.65
C GLU A 34 7.08 34.61 -23.20
N ASN A 35 7.79 34.06 -24.17
CA ASN A 35 9.21 33.77 -24.10
C ASN A 35 9.96 35.09 -23.86
N SER A 36 9.82 35.63 -22.64
CA SER A 36 10.50 36.84 -22.21
C SER A 36 11.86 36.44 -21.67
N SER A 37 12.91 36.90 -22.36
CA SER A 37 14.27 36.91 -21.87
C SER A 37 14.30 37.69 -20.56
N LEU A 38 14.03 37.01 -19.46
CA LEU A 38 14.10 37.59 -18.12
C LEU A 38 15.49 38.19 -17.95
N SER A 39 15.53 39.42 -17.47
CA SER A 39 16.79 40.04 -17.07
C SER A 39 17.48 39.10 -16.06
N THR A 40 18.81 39.09 -16.05
CA THR A 40 19.58 38.22 -15.13
C THR A 40 19.15 38.43 -13.68
N THR A 41 18.74 39.65 -13.33
CA THR A 41 18.18 40.01 -12.02
C THR A 41 16.84 39.34 -11.73
N ASP A 42 15.94 39.25 -12.70
CA ASP A 42 14.65 38.58 -12.50
C ASP A 42 14.80 37.06 -12.41
N GLN A 43 15.77 36.49 -13.13
CA GLN A 43 16.10 35.06 -13.01
C GLN A 43 16.67 34.73 -11.62
N VAL A 44 17.52 35.61 -11.09
CA VAL A 44 18.07 35.47 -9.73
C VAL A 44 16.95 35.62 -8.68
N SER A 45 16.05 36.58 -8.84
CA SER A 45 14.92 36.76 -7.90
C SER A 45 14.03 35.51 -7.85
N LYS A 46 13.68 34.94 -9.01
CA LYS A 46 12.89 33.70 -9.10
C LYS A 46 13.61 32.49 -8.51
N LEU A 47 14.94 32.42 -8.67
CA LEU A 47 15.75 31.35 -8.07
C LEU A 47 15.74 31.43 -6.55
N VAL A 48 15.86 32.63 -5.98
CA VAL A 48 15.81 32.88 -4.54
C VAL A 48 14.43 32.55 -3.97
N GLU A 49 13.36 32.98 -4.64
CA GLU A 49 11.98 32.66 -4.24
C GLU A 49 11.74 31.15 -4.19
N ARG A 50 12.16 30.42 -5.24
CA ARG A 50 12.04 28.95 -5.28
C ARG A 50 12.82 28.28 -4.16
N TYR A 51 14.04 28.71 -3.87
CA TYR A 51 14.84 28.15 -2.78
C TYR A 51 14.19 28.36 -1.40
N ILE A 52 13.59 29.53 -1.17
CA ILE A 52 12.86 29.84 0.07
C ILE A 52 11.60 28.97 0.19
N GLU A 53 10.89 28.74 -0.91
CA GLU A 53 9.70 27.89 -0.95
C GLU A 53 10.05 26.41 -0.69
N GLU A 54 11.08 25.88 -1.35
CA GLU A 54 11.56 24.50 -1.15
C GLU A 54 12.01 24.25 0.30
N ALA A 55 12.71 25.21 0.91
CA ALA A 55 13.13 25.11 2.31
C ALA A 55 11.94 25.14 3.30
N ARG A 56 10.81 25.76 2.95
CA ARG A 56 9.59 25.73 3.77
C ARG A 56 8.88 24.38 3.74
N ILE A 57 9.04 23.62 2.65
CA ILE A 57 8.42 22.29 2.49
C ILE A 57 9.16 21.28 3.37
N ASP A 58 10.49 21.35 3.49
CA ASP A 58 11.28 20.45 4.35
C ASP A 58 10.84 20.50 5.83
N SER A 59 10.39 21.67 6.30
CA SER A 59 9.86 21.84 7.66
C SER A 59 8.40 21.40 7.85
N LYS A 60 7.62 21.21 6.77
CA LYS A 60 6.17 20.91 6.84
C LYS A 60 5.80 19.53 6.28
N CYS A 61 6.70 18.93 5.49
CA CYS A 61 6.66 17.53 5.08
C CYS A 61 7.51 16.65 6.00
N SER A 62 7.55 16.94 7.32
CA SER A 62 7.55 15.84 8.28
C SER A 62 6.18 15.16 8.17
N VAL A 63 5.97 14.43 7.07
CA VAL A 63 5.13 13.26 7.12
C VAL A 63 5.86 12.34 8.08
N ASP A 64 5.58 12.53 9.37
CA ASP A 64 5.57 11.40 10.26
C ASP A 64 4.74 10.37 9.49
N PHE A 65 5.40 9.34 8.96
CA PHE A 65 4.71 8.08 8.78
C PHE A 65 4.42 7.64 10.21
N GLY A 66 3.48 8.33 10.85
CA GLY A 66 2.57 7.74 11.78
C GLY A 66 2.06 6.56 11.00
N LEU A 67 2.68 5.42 11.25
CA LEU A 67 1.96 4.21 11.43
C LEU A 67 0.94 4.55 12.51
N ASP A 68 -0.11 5.29 12.15
CA ASP A 68 -1.44 4.93 12.53
C ASP A 68 -1.61 3.52 11.94
N ASP A 69 -0.95 2.56 12.59
CA ASP A 69 -1.36 1.17 12.65
C ASP A 69 -2.81 1.32 13.09
N ASP A 70 -3.70 1.38 12.11
CA ASP A 70 -5.08 0.99 12.28
C ASP A 70 -5.02 -0.24 13.20
N PRO A 71 -5.65 -0.21 14.39
CA PRO A 71 -5.80 -1.42 15.17
C PRO A 71 -6.85 -2.28 14.47
N THR A 72 -6.69 -2.57 13.17
CA THR A 72 -6.99 -3.92 12.71
C THR A 72 -6.02 -4.76 13.50
N GLU A 73 -6.49 -5.23 14.66
CA GLU A 73 -5.83 -6.23 15.46
C GLU A 73 -5.26 -7.25 14.47
N LYS A 74 -3.93 -7.22 14.27
CA LYS A 74 -3.24 -8.31 13.60
C LYS A 74 -3.40 -9.44 14.59
N GLU A 75 -4.56 -10.10 14.52
CA GLU A 75 -4.85 -11.32 15.24
C GLU A 75 -3.60 -12.17 15.02
N ASN A 76 -2.89 -12.41 16.12
CA ASN A 76 -1.59 -13.05 16.10
C ASN A 76 -1.82 -14.53 15.83
N PHE A 77 -2.21 -14.83 14.60
CA PHE A 77 -2.52 -16.17 14.17
C PHE A 77 -1.21 -16.97 14.15
N PRO A 78 -1.23 -18.20 14.67
CA PRO A 78 -0.05 -19.05 14.61
C PRO A 78 0.37 -19.29 13.17
N SER A 79 1.67 -19.29 12.92
CA SER A 79 2.24 -19.59 11.61
C SER A 79 2.35 -21.10 11.39
N CYS A 80 2.30 -21.51 10.13
CA CYS A 80 2.51 -22.90 9.76
C CYS A 80 4.00 -23.26 9.83
N TYR A 81 4.35 -24.37 10.48
CA TYR A 81 5.73 -24.83 10.63
C TYR A 81 6.44 -25.13 9.28
N MET A 82 5.68 -25.51 8.26
CA MET A 82 6.21 -25.89 6.94
C MET A 82 6.25 -24.75 5.91
N CYS A 83 5.61 -23.61 6.19
CA CYS A 83 5.52 -22.47 5.27
C CYS A 83 5.06 -21.20 6.00
N ASP A 84 5.37 -20.02 5.48
CA ASP A 84 4.99 -18.72 6.07
C ASP A 84 3.48 -18.37 5.97
N GLY A 85 2.62 -19.37 5.77
CA GLY A 85 1.16 -19.23 5.78
C GLY A 85 0.58 -19.30 7.19
N VAL A 86 -0.69 -18.90 7.30
CA VAL A 86 -1.46 -18.99 8.55
C VAL A 86 -1.80 -20.45 8.86
N ALA A 87 -1.57 -20.88 10.10
CA ALA A 87 -1.95 -22.21 10.56
C ALA A 87 -3.42 -22.25 10.98
N GLU A 88 -4.11 -23.30 10.55
CA GLU A 88 -5.51 -23.57 10.91
C GLU A 88 -5.61 -24.71 11.94
N PHE A 89 -4.58 -25.57 11.97
CA PHE A 89 -4.56 -26.79 12.78
C PHE A 89 -3.28 -26.84 13.62
N SER A 90 -3.41 -27.24 14.87
CA SER A 90 -2.32 -27.64 15.75
C SER A 90 -2.38 -29.16 15.94
N CYS A 91 -1.25 -29.85 15.87
CA CYS A 91 -1.17 -31.29 16.09
C CYS A 91 -0.41 -31.54 17.40
N ARG A 92 -1.04 -32.21 18.38
CA ARG A 92 -0.45 -32.42 19.70
C ARG A 92 0.73 -33.38 19.68
N GLU A 93 0.73 -34.35 18.78
CA GLU A 93 1.79 -35.34 18.66
C GLU A 93 3.03 -34.79 17.92
N CYS A 94 2.84 -33.81 17.05
CA CYS A 94 3.93 -33.10 16.38
C CYS A 94 4.37 -31.84 17.13
N ASP A 95 3.58 -31.38 18.10
CA ASP A 95 3.77 -30.12 18.84
C ASP A 95 3.98 -28.91 17.91
N ASP A 96 3.29 -28.94 16.76
CA ASP A 96 3.50 -28.01 15.64
C ASP A 96 2.16 -27.56 15.04
N ASN A 97 2.20 -26.38 14.41
CA ASN A 97 1.07 -25.75 13.73
C ASN A 97 1.16 -25.90 12.21
N PHE A 98 0.04 -26.16 11.54
CA PHE A 98 -0.01 -26.42 10.11
C PHE A 98 -1.19 -25.69 9.44
N CYS A 99 -0.94 -25.16 8.24
CA CYS A 99 -2.03 -24.78 7.34
C CYS A 99 -2.69 -26.03 6.76
N LYS A 100 -3.93 -25.91 6.27
CA LYS A 100 -4.70 -27.04 5.70
C LYS A 100 -3.93 -27.86 4.66
N ARG A 101 -3.16 -27.19 3.80
CA ARG A 101 -2.38 -27.83 2.73
C ARG A 101 -1.23 -28.67 3.31
N CYS A 102 -0.46 -28.09 4.23
CA CYS A 102 0.68 -28.74 4.84
C CYS A 102 0.22 -29.89 5.74
N PHE A 103 -0.86 -29.70 6.49
CA PHE A 103 -1.48 -30.73 7.30
C PHE A 103 -1.86 -31.95 6.45
N ASN A 104 -2.63 -31.76 5.39
CA ASN A 104 -3.03 -32.85 4.50
C ASN A 104 -1.84 -33.56 3.84
N LYS A 105 -0.74 -32.86 3.57
CA LYS A 105 0.45 -33.47 2.98
C LYS A 105 1.19 -34.37 3.98
N THR A 106 1.23 -33.98 5.24
CA THR A 106 2.02 -34.66 6.28
C THR A 106 1.19 -35.65 7.10
N HIS A 107 -0.12 -35.47 7.22
CA HIS A 107 -1.03 -36.24 8.08
C HIS A 107 -2.01 -37.16 7.34
N ASN A 108 -2.03 -37.17 6.00
CA ASN A 108 -2.76 -38.21 5.23
C ASN A 108 -1.96 -39.50 5.02
N LYS A 109 -0.83 -39.69 5.72
CA LYS A 109 -0.08 -40.96 5.68
C LYS A 109 -0.59 -41.85 6.82
N ARG A 110 -0.67 -43.16 6.56
CA ARG A 110 -1.24 -44.19 7.45
C ARG A 110 -0.76 -44.11 8.91
N GLU A 111 0.46 -43.63 9.14
CA GLU A 111 1.09 -43.51 10.46
C GLU A 111 0.65 -42.28 11.26
N ARG A 112 0.02 -41.28 10.64
CA ARG A 112 -0.33 -39.99 11.27
C ARG A 112 -1.81 -39.64 11.19
N PHE A 113 -2.64 -40.58 10.73
CA PHE A 113 -4.10 -40.44 10.69
C PHE A 113 -4.72 -40.33 12.09
N GLU A 114 -4.05 -40.89 13.10
CA GLU A 114 -4.54 -40.94 14.47
C GLU A 114 -4.08 -39.73 15.31
N HIS A 115 -3.26 -38.85 14.73
CA HIS A 115 -2.82 -37.64 15.42
C HIS A 115 -4.01 -36.74 15.74
N GLN A 116 -4.16 -36.36 17.00
CA GLN A 116 -5.18 -35.42 17.44
C GLN A 116 -4.86 -34.02 16.97
N THR A 117 -5.80 -33.41 16.27
CA THR A 117 -5.73 -32.01 15.85
C THR A 117 -6.73 -31.13 16.55
N GLU A 118 -6.27 -29.93 16.89
CA GLU A 118 -7.10 -28.86 17.43
C GLU A 118 -7.07 -27.66 16.47
N ILE A 119 -8.16 -26.92 16.40
CA ILE A 119 -8.23 -25.71 15.57
C ILE A 119 -7.49 -24.59 16.29
N CYS A 120 -6.55 -23.96 15.59
CA CYS A 120 -5.88 -22.76 16.08
C CYS A 120 -6.90 -21.62 16.15
N LYS A 121 -7.14 -21.08 17.35
CA LYS A 121 -7.99 -19.90 17.59
C LYS A 121 -7.13 -18.69 17.83
#